data_AF-A0A813SMP4-F1
#
_entry.id   AF-A0A813SMP4-F1
#
_cell.length_a   1.000
_cell.length_b   1.000
_cell.length_c   1.000
_cell.angle_alpha   90.00
_cell.angle_beta   90.00
_cell.angle_gamma   90.00
#
_symmetry.space_group_name_H-M   'P 1'
#
loop_
_entity.id
_entity.type
_entity.pdbx_description
1 polymer ?
#
loop_
_entity_poly.entity_id
_entity_poly.type
_entity_poly.pdbx_seq_one_letter_code
_entity_poly.pdbx_strand_id
1 'polypeptide(L)'
;MQLDFFRLGFITSITPAFCLINQFVYYGIWYAAMFSLAWLSIERHILIFHSIRVATARGRLLFHYIPLMLFPLYAPIFYVYMIFFYPCEHIYDGTMIQCGDACFSGSISNSFKQYILIAHDFMPIVIIIVSSAALLLRVIIQKRRLRQVNEWRKFRKMITQFILISGTFVIFYLPYTVIYFVKALGFSSFGNNVIIYFVPLTNVPFMALPYATIITLPGLKEKLRALIICKPKQNIIRPVVVKN
;
A
#
# COMPACT_ATOMS: atom_id res chain seq x y z
N MET A 1 -3.58 2.31 -19.45
CA MET A 1 -2.11 2.36 -19.41
C MET A 1 -1.47 0.98 -19.42
N GLN A 2 -1.47 0.23 -18.30
CA GLN A 2 -0.90 -1.13 -18.32
C GLN A 2 -1.68 -2.08 -19.25
N LEU A 3 -3.00 -1.92 -19.33
CA LEU A 3 -3.85 -2.67 -20.25
C LEU A 3 -3.49 -2.45 -21.73
N ASP A 4 -3.09 -1.24 -22.10
CA ASP A 4 -2.71 -0.92 -23.49
C ASP A 4 -1.38 -1.60 -23.83
N PHE A 5 -0.42 -1.54 -22.90
CA PHE A 5 0.86 -2.25 -23.02
C PHE A 5 0.66 -3.77 -23.15
N PHE A 6 -0.17 -4.39 -22.29
CA PHE A 6 -0.45 -5.83 -22.37
C PHE A 6 -1.20 -6.22 -23.65
N ARG A 7 -1.99 -5.31 -24.23
CA ARG A 7 -2.75 -5.56 -25.46
C ARG A 7 -1.91 -5.38 -26.73
N LEU A 8 -1.08 -4.35 -26.77
CA LEU A 8 -0.41 -3.89 -28.00
C LEU A 8 1.10 -4.16 -27.99
N GLY A 9 1.70 -4.42 -26.83
CA GLY A 9 3.16 -4.52 -26.65
C GLY A 9 3.87 -3.16 -26.57
N PHE A 10 3.13 -2.05 -26.69
CA PHE A 10 3.65 -0.68 -26.59
C PHE A 10 2.60 0.29 -26.05
N ILE A 11 3.02 1.45 -25.59
CA ILE A 11 2.15 2.54 -25.11
C ILE A 11 1.83 3.48 -26.28
N THR A 12 0.55 3.69 -26.58
CA THR A 12 0.13 4.54 -27.72
C THR A 12 0.30 6.04 -27.47
N SER A 13 0.29 6.47 -26.22
CA SER A 13 0.40 7.89 -25.82
C SER A 13 1.74 8.16 -25.14
N ILE A 14 2.81 8.30 -25.93
CA ILE A 14 4.17 8.60 -25.43
C ILE A 14 4.37 10.12 -25.43
N THR A 15 3.61 10.84 -24.60
CA THR A 15 3.88 12.26 -24.34
C THR A 15 4.73 12.40 -23.08
N PRO A 16 5.67 13.35 -23.01
CA PRO A 16 6.53 13.54 -21.83
C PRO A 16 5.71 13.70 -20.54
N ALA A 17 4.66 14.52 -20.56
CA ALA A 17 3.78 14.71 -19.41
C ALA A 17 3.11 13.40 -18.95
N PHE A 18 2.65 12.58 -19.89
CA PHE A 18 2.04 11.29 -19.58
C PHE A 18 3.04 10.34 -18.91
N CYS A 19 4.26 10.25 -19.44
CA CYS A 19 5.30 9.39 -18.88
C CYS A 19 5.74 9.85 -17.49
N LEU A 20 5.93 11.14 -17.27
CA LEU A 20 6.26 11.70 -15.95
C LEU A 20 5.17 11.44 -14.91
N ILE A 21 3.90 11.67 -15.28
CA ILE A 21 2.76 11.38 -14.39
C ILE A 21 2.73 9.90 -14.06
N ASN A 22 2.94 9.03 -15.05
CA ASN A 22 2.91 7.60 -14.81
C ASN A 22 4.08 7.13 -13.94
N GLN A 23 5.29 7.64 -14.16
CA GLN A 23 6.42 7.38 -13.27
C GLN A 23 6.12 7.86 -11.85
N PHE A 24 5.49 9.02 -11.68
CA PHE A 24 5.08 9.51 -10.37
C PHE A 24 4.03 8.62 -9.70
N VAL A 25 3.03 8.15 -10.44
CA VAL A 25 2.04 7.19 -9.91
C VAL A 25 2.75 5.90 -9.51
N TYR A 26 3.66 5.39 -10.34
CA TYR A 26 4.32 4.12 -10.08
C TYR A 26 5.35 4.18 -8.95
N TYR A 27 6.12 5.25 -8.80
CA TYR A 27 7.09 5.35 -7.70
C TYR A 27 6.45 6.05 -6.49
N GLY A 28 5.97 7.28 -6.65
CA GLY A 28 5.44 8.09 -5.57
C GLY A 28 4.27 7.44 -4.84
N ILE A 29 3.20 7.09 -5.56
CA ILE A 29 1.97 6.54 -4.95
C ILE A 29 2.18 5.10 -4.48
N TRP A 30 2.97 4.30 -5.21
CA TRP A 30 3.32 2.93 -4.80
C TRP A 30 4.06 2.91 -3.47
N TYR A 31 5.15 3.67 -3.35
CA TYR A 31 5.92 3.70 -2.10
C TYR A 31 5.12 4.33 -0.98
N ALA A 32 4.27 5.33 -1.26
CA ALA A 32 3.32 5.86 -0.28
C ALA A 32 2.42 4.76 0.29
N ALA A 33 1.85 3.92 -0.58
CA ALA A 33 1.02 2.79 -0.17
C ALA A 33 1.82 1.75 0.63
N MET A 34 3.05 1.44 0.22
CA MET A 34 3.95 0.52 0.94
C MET A 34 4.31 1.03 2.34
N PHE A 35 4.73 2.28 2.47
CA PHE A 35 5.02 2.89 3.77
C PHE A 35 3.78 2.96 4.66
N SER A 36 2.62 3.30 4.07
CA SER A 36 1.35 3.32 4.80
C SER A 36 0.99 1.92 5.30
N LEU A 37 1.18 0.88 4.48
CA LEU A 37 0.91 -0.50 4.86
C LEU A 37 1.87 -0.99 5.95
N ALA A 38 3.16 -0.64 5.84
CA ALA A 38 4.15 -0.91 6.88
C ALA A 38 3.77 -0.25 8.20
N TRP A 39 3.35 1.02 8.19
CA TRP A 39 2.88 1.69 9.40
C TRP A 39 1.60 1.06 9.95
N LEU A 40 0.58 0.83 9.11
CA LEU A 40 -0.67 0.20 9.50
C LEU A 40 -0.45 -1.18 10.15
N SER A 41 0.61 -1.90 9.75
CA SER A 41 1.02 -3.16 10.37
C SER A 41 1.44 -3.00 11.84
N ILE A 42 2.24 -1.97 12.12
CA ILE A 42 2.70 -1.61 13.47
C ILE A 42 1.54 -1.05 14.28
N GLU A 43 0.78 -0.13 13.69
CA GLU A 43 -0.34 0.54 14.33
C GLU A 43 -1.39 -0.45 14.84
N ARG A 44 -1.74 -1.47 14.05
CA ARG A 44 -2.68 -2.54 14.47
C ARG A 44 -2.17 -3.28 15.69
N HIS A 45 -0.87 -3.50 15.80
CA HIS A 45 -0.26 -4.10 16.99
C HIS A 45 -0.45 -3.21 18.22
N ILE A 46 -0.21 -1.91 18.08
CA ILE A 46 -0.40 -0.92 19.15
C ILE A 46 -1.87 -0.83 19.56
N LEU A 47 -2.80 -0.77 18.60
CA LEU A 47 -4.24 -0.65 18.87
C LEU A 47 -4.79 -1.86 19.62
N ILE A 48 -4.37 -3.07 19.27
CA ILE A 48 -4.89 -4.31 19.89
C ILE A 48 -4.29 -4.50 21.29
N PHE A 49 -2.97 -4.36 21.44
CA PHE A 49 -2.29 -4.73 22.69
C PHE A 49 -2.04 -3.57 23.65
N HIS A 50 -2.13 -2.33 23.16
CA HIS A 50 -1.87 -1.12 23.93
C HIS A 50 -3.00 -0.09 23.78
N SER A 51 -4.25 -0.58 23.78
CA SER A 51 -5.46 0.26 23.64
C SER A 51 -5.52 1.42 24.63
N ILE A 52 -5.06 1.24 25.86
CA ILE A 52 -5.00 2.28 26.91
C ILE A 52 -4.13 3.48 26.45
N ARG A 53 -3.01 3.22 25.77
CA ARG A 53 -2.12 4.30 25.29
C ARG A 53 -2.79 5.12 24.18
N VAL A 54 -3.58 4.47 23.32
CA VAL A 54 -4.29 5.12 22.20
C VAL A 54 -5.65 5.72 22.61
N ALA A 55 -6.14 5.38 23.81
CA ALA A 55 -7.39 5.92 24.33
C ALA A 55 -7.32 7.44 24.57
N THR A 56 -6.14 7.96 24.95
CA THR A 56 -5.93 9.39 25.17
C THR A 56 -5.83 10.18 23.86
N ALA A 57 -6.28 11.43 23.86
CA ALA A 57 -6.22 12.30 22.67
C ALA A 57 -4.78 12.49 22.17
N ARG A 58 -3.82 12.69 23.08
CA ARG A 58 -2.39 12.79 22.76
C ARG A 58 -1.84 11.51 22.16
N GLY A 59 -2.18 10.35 22.75
CA GLY A 59 -1.77 9.05 22.22
C GLY A 59 -2.34 8.79 20.83
N ARG A 60 -3.60 9.16 20.57
CA ARG A 60 -4.20 9.04 19.23
C ARG A 60 -3.53 9.97 18.21
N LEU A 61 -3.19 11.19 18.59
CA LEU A 61 -2.47 12.10 17.72
C LEU A 61 -1.10 11.52 17.32
N LEU A 62 -0.33 11.04 18.29
CA LEU A 62 1.04 10.55 18.07
C LEU A 62 1.11 9.19 17.37
N PHE A 63 0.27 8.23 17.76
CA PHE A 63 0.37 6.84 17.25
C PHE A 63 -0.58 6.54 16.08
N HIS A 64 -1.56 7.38 15.81
CA HIS A 64 -2.51 7.16 14.73
C HIS A 64 -2.44 8.29 13.68
N TYR A 65 -2.76 9.52 14.05
CA TYR A 65 -2.93 10.58 13.05
C TYR A 65 -1.62 11.09 12.43
N ILE A 66 -0.59 11.37 13.22
CA ILE A 66 0.68 11.91 12.70
C ILE A 66 1.32 10.94 11.70
N PRO A 67 1.52 9.66 12.02
CA PRO A 67 2.14 8.72 11.09
C PRO A 67 1.27 8.46 9.86
N LEU A 68 -0.05 8.40 10.04
CA LEU A 68 -0.99 8.22 8.93
C LEU A 68 -1.00 9.43 7.98
N MET A 69 -0.60 10.62 8.41
CA MET A 69 -0.38 11.77 7.52
C MET A 69 1.04 11.79 6.95
N LEU A 70 2.04 11.48 7.78
CA LEU A 70 3.44 11.59 7.40
C LEU A 70 3.84 10.58 6.31
N PHE A 71 3.50 9.29 6.48
CA PHE A 71 3.94 8.24 5.56
C PHE A 71 3.36 8.36 4.15
N PRO A 72 2.04 8.64 3.96
CA PRO A 72 1.51 8.86 2.63
C PRO A 72 2.01 10.14 1.96
N LEU A 73 2.49 11.14 2.70
CA LEU A 73 3.00 12.40 2.13
C LEU A 73 4.49 12.35 1.82
N TYR A 74 5.27 11.64 2.63
CA TYR A 74 6.72 11.55 2.48
C TYR A 74 7.14 11.05 1.09
N ALA A 75 6.65 9.88 0.67
CA ALA A 75 7.07 9.28 -0.59
C ALA A 75 6.65 10.11 -1.82
N PRO A 76 5.40 10.60 -1.93
CA PRO A 76 5.02 11.44 -3.05
C PRO A 76 5.84 12.73 -3.12
N ILE A 77 6.09 13.42 -2.00
CA ILE A 77 6.92 14.63 -2.01
C ILE A 77 8.33 14.32 -2.50
N PHE A 78 8.93 13.24 -1.99
CA PHE A 78 10.27 12.79 -2.42
C PHE A 78 10.30 12.49 -3.93
N TYR A 79 9.34 11.72 -4.44
CA TYR A 79 9.31 11.35 -5.86
C TYR A 79 8.85 12.48 -6.78
N VAL A 80 8.08 13.46 -6.30
CA VAL A 80 7.83 14.70 -7.06
C VAL A 80 9.17 15.40 -7.33
N TYR A 81 9.99 15.58 -6.30
CA TYR A 81 11.31 16.19 -6.48
C TYR A 81 12.19 15.37 -7.45
N MET A 82 12.31 14.07 -7.19
CA MET A 82 13.19 13.19 -7.97
C MET A 82 12.77 13.05 -9.44
N ILE A 83 11.48 13.09 -9.75
CA ILE A 83 10.97 12.88 -11.11
C ILE A 83 10.85 14.19 -11.90
N PHE A 84 10.39 15.28 -11.27
CA PHE A 84 10.12 16.53 -11.99
C PHE A 84 11.22 17.57 -11.90
N PHE A 85 12.07 17.53 -10.87
CA PHE A 85 13.04 18.60 -10.58
C PHE A 85 14.49 18.14 -10.58
N TYR A 86 14.77 16.84 -10.55
CA TYR A 86 16.15 16.34 -10.56
C TYR A 86 16.81 16.62 -11.94
N PRO A 87 18.02 17.22 -11.98
CA PRO A 87 18.63 17.66 -13.23
C PRO A 87 19.22 16.47 -14.00
N CYS A 88 18.41 15.84 -14.86
CA CYS A 88 18.86 14.77 -15.74
C CYS A 88 18.07 14.77 -17.06
N GLU A 89 18.60 14.10 -18.09
CA GLU A 89 17.96 14.01 -19.39
C GLU A 89 16.95 12.86 -19.44
N HIS A 90 15.68 13.18 -19.66
CA HIS A 90 14.62 12.19 -19.73
C HIS A 90 14.63 11.44 -21.07
N ILE A 91 14.86 10.13 -21.01
CA ILE A 91 14.73 9.22 -22.15
C ILE A 91 13.48 8.37 -21.93
N TYR A 92 12.52 8.48 -22.85
CA TYR A 92 11.27 7.72 -22.76
C TYR A 92 11.26 6.57 -23.76
N ASP A 93 10.95 5.37 -23.28
CA ASP A 93 10.82 4.17 -24.11
C ASP A 93 9.39 3.62 -24.05
N GLY A 94 8.64 3.77 -25.14
CA GLY A 94 7.27 3.27 -25.26
C GLY A 94 7.13 1.74 -25.30
N THR A 95 8.24 1.01 -25.43
CA THR A 95 8.30 -0.46 -25.38
C THR A 95 8.48 -1.00 -23.97
N MET A 96 8.70 -0.13 -22.98
CA MET A 96 8.80 -0.50 -21.59
C MET A 96 7.55 -0.11 -20.80
N ILE A 97 7.24 -0.93 -19.80
CA ILE A 97 6.24 -0.57 -18.79
C ILE A 97 6.73 0.72 -18.12
N GLN A 98 5.85 1.71 -18.03
CA GLN A 98 6.10 3.04 -17.47
C GLN A 98 6.95 4.02 -18.29
N CYS A 99 7.04 3.82 -19.61
CA CYS A 99 7.89 4.63 -20.47
C CYS A 99 9.39 4.50 -20.16
N GLY A 100 9.81 3.40 -19.53
CA GLY A 100 11.20 3.16 -19.12
C GLY A 100 11.50 3.61 -17.69
N ASP A 101 12.76 3.44 -17.30
CA ASP A 101 13.23 3.79 -15.97
C ASP A 101 13.17 5.31 -15.73
N ALA A 102 12.92 5.71 -14.47
CA ALA A 102 13.00 7.12 -14.12
C ALA A 102 14.42 7.65 -14.34
N CYS A 103 14.53 8.83 -14.95
CA CYS A 103 15.79 9.45 -15.34
C CYS A 103 16.84 9.54 -14.22
N PHE A 104 16.41 9.82 -12.99
CA PHE A 104 17.30 9.89 -11.84
C PHE A 104 18.00 8.56 -11.55
N SER A 105 17.40 7.41 -11.89
CA SER A 105 17.94 6.08 -11.59
C SER A 105 19.31 5.82 -12.22
N GLY A 106 19.57 6.39 -13.40
CA GLY A 106 20.87 6.35 -14.06
C GLY A 106 21.86 7.35 -13.48
N SER A 107 21.37 8.53 -13.10
CA SER A 107 22.16 9.73 -12.82
C SER A 107 22.58 9.92 -11.36
N ILE A 108 21.90 9.28 -10.40
CA ILE A 108 22.24 9.36 -8.98
C ILE A 108 23.47 8.52 -8.61
N SER A 109 24.15 8.89 -7.52
CA SER A 109 25.28 8.13 -6.98
C SER A 109 24.87 6.73 -6.54
N ASN A 110 25.81 5.77 -6.59
CA ASN A 110 25.54 4.38 -6.20
C ASN A 110 25.07 4.25 -4.74
N SER A 111 25.63 5.06 -3.83
CA SER A 111 25.19 5.11 -2.43
C SER A 111 23.73 5.55 -2.30
N PHE A 112 23.29 6.50 -3.13
CA PHE A 112 21.89 6.93 -3.12
C PHE A 112 20.95 5.88 -3.73
N LYS A 113 21.39 5.13 -4.75
CA LYS A 113 20.65 3.97 -5.28
C LYS A 113 20.43 2.92 -4.19
N GLN A 114 21.48 2.61 -3.42
CA GLN A 114 21.41 1.69 -2.29
C GLN A 114 20.47 2.20 -1.19
N TYR A 115 20.50 3.50 -0.89
CA TYR A 115 19.56 4.10 0.05
C TYR A 115 18.11 3.92 -0.39
N ILE A 116 17.77 4.23 -1.63
CA ILE A 116 16.40 4.04 -2.16
C ILE A 116 15.99 2.57 -2.05
N LEU A 117 16.84 1.67 -2.54
CA LEU A 117 16.56 0.23 -2.51
C LEU A 117 16.34 -0.30 -1.08
N ILE A 118 17.17 0.11 -0.13
CA ILE A 118 17.05 -0.37 1.25
C ILE A 118 15.87 0.30 1.95
N ALA A 119 15.77 1.62 1.90
CA ALA A 119 14.82 2.37 2.71
C ALA A 119 13.40 2.43 2.12
N HIS A 120 13.27 2.44 0.78
CA HIS A 120 11.97 2.55 0.11
C HIS A 120 11.44 1.19 -0.35
N ASP A 121 12.29 0.25 -0.77
CA ASP A 121 11.84 -1.10 -1.14
C ASP A 121 11.93 -2.11 0.02
N PHE A 122 13.14 -2.41 0.50
CA PHE A 122 13.37 -3.58 1.35
C PHE A 122 12.84 -3.41 2.77
N MET A 123 13.13 -2.27 3.42
CA MET A 123 12.76 -2.02 4.81
C MET A 123 11.25 -2.06 5.05
N PRO A 124 10.38 -1.42 4.23
CA PRO A 124 8.93 -1.52 4.40
C PRO A 124 8.42 -2.96 4.33
N ILE A 125 8.94 -3.79 3.41
CA ILE A 125 8.54 -5.20 3.29
C ILE A 125 8.93 -5.99 4.54
N VAL A 126 10.14 -5.80 5.05
CA VAL A 126 10.60 -6.46 6.29
C VAL A 126 9.70 -6.06 7.46
N ILE A 127 9.38 -4.77 7.61
CA ILE A 127 8.47 -4.27 8.64
C ILE A 127 7.09 -4.93 8.52
N ILE A 128 6.54 -5.01 7.30
CA ILE A 128 5.24 -5.67 7.05
C ILE A 128 5.31 -7.13 7.48
N ILE A 129 6.30 -7.89 7.05
CA ILE A 129 6.44 -9.33 7.37
C ILE A 129 6.55 -9.53 8.88
N VAL A 130 7.50 -8.84 9.53
CA VAL A 130 7.77 -8.99 10.97
C VAL A 130 6.54 -8.59 11.80
N SER A 131 5.95 -7.44 11.51
CA SER A 131 4.78 -6.94 12.25
C SER A 131 3.56 -7.83 12.04
N SER A 132 3.34 -8.34 10.82
CA SER A 132 2.23 -9.25 10.50
C SER A 132 2.39 -10.60 11.20
N ALA A 133 3.60 -11.17 11.19
CA ALA A 133 3.92 -12.40 11.89
C ALA A 133 3.76 -12.24 13.41
N ALA A 134 4.29 -11.14 13.98
CA ALA A 134 4.16 -10.83 15.40
C ALA A 134 2.70 -10.64 15.81
N LEU A 135 1.89 -9.96 14.99
CA LEU A 135 0.46 -9.79 15.23
C LEU A 135 -0.26 -11.15 15.23
N LEU A 136 -0.02 -11.99 14.22
CA LEU A 136 -0.64 -13.31 14.12
C LEU A 136 -0.28 -14.21 15.31
N LEU A 137 1.02 -14.27 15.65
CA LEU A 137 1.52 -15.04 16.78
C LEU A 137 0.85 -14.61 18.09
N ARG A 138 0.81 -13.30 18.38
CA ARG A 138 0.18 -12.80 19.61
C ARG A 138 -1.32 -13.04 19.63
N VAL A 139 -2.01 -12.93 18.51
CA VAL A 139 -3.45 -13.22 18.41
C VAL A 139 -3.72 -14.69 18.72
N ILE A 140 -2.89 -15.61 18.23
CA ILE A 140 -3.00 -17.05 18.52
C ILE A 140 -2.79 -17.31 20.01
N ILE A 141 -1.76 -16.72 20.62
CA ILE A 141 -1.44 -16.86 22.05
C ILE A 141 -2.57 -16.28 22.91
N GLN A 142 -3.04 -15.07 22.60
CA GLN A 142 -4.03 -14.35 23.41
C GLN A 142 -5.47 -14.79 23.15
N LYS A 143 -5.73 -15.64 22.14
CA LYS A 143 -7.05 -16.26 21.91
C LYS A 143 -7.61 -16.92 23.17
N ARG A 144 -6.75 -17.46 24.05
CA ARG A 144 -7.15 -18.06 25.33
C ARG A 144 -7.59 -17.02 26.38
N ARG A 145 -7.09 -15.78 26.32
CA ARG A 145 -7.34 -14.72 27.33
C ARG A 145 -8.49 -13.79 26.94
N LEU A 146 -8.71 -13.56 25.64
CA LEU A 146 -9.79 -12.73 25.10
C LEU A 146 -11.11 -13.52 25.04
N ARG A 147 -11.69 -13.85 26.20
CA ARG A 147 -12.94 -14.63 26.34
C ARG A 147 -14.22 -13.87 25.93
N GLN A 148 -14.12 -12.63 25.46
CA GLN A 148 -15.27 -11.86 24.98
C GLN A 148 -15.56 -12.17 23.50
N VAL A 149 -16.61 -12.96 23.26
CA VAL A 149 -17.00 -13.48 21.93
C VAL A 149 -17.24 -12.38 20.89
N ASN A 150 -17.84 -11.25 21.30
CA ASN A 150 -18.19 -10.16 20.38
C ASN A 150 -16.96 -9.38 19.89
N GLU A 151 -16.06 -8.98 20.80
CA GLU A 151 -14.82 -8.27 20.44
C GLU A 151 -13.90 -9.16 19.59
N TRP A 152 -13.84 -10.47 19.89
CA TRP A 152 -13.07 -11.42 19.11
C TRP A 152 -13.52 -11.50 17.64
N ARG A 153 -14.83 -11.47 17.37
CA ARG A 153 -15.36 -11.50 16.00
C ARG A 153 -14.92 -10.27 15.21
N LYS A 154 -14.87 -9.10 15.85
CA LYS A 154 -14.40 -7.84 15.25
C LYS A 154 -12.90 -7.90 14.94
N PHE A 155 -12.09 -8.33 15.91
CA PHE A 155 -10.64 -8.47 15.71
C PHE A 155 -10.30 -9.48 14.62
N ARG A 156 -10.96 -10.64 14.59
CA ARG A 156 -10.73 -11.67 13.57
C ARG A 156 -10.94 -11.12 12.16
N LYS A 157 -12.03 -10.39 11.92
CA LYS A 157 -12.30 -9.78 10.59
C LYS A 157 -11.21 -8.78 10.20
N MET A 158 -10.83 -7.91 11.12
CA MET A 158 -9.80 -6.90 10.89
C MET A 158 -8.43 -7.54 10.59
N ILE A 159 -8.07 -8.60 11.31
CA ILE A 159 -6.81 -9.34 11.12
C ILE A 159 -6.84 -10.10 9.78
N THR A 160 -7.93 -10.77 9.45
CA THR A 160 -8.06 -11.45 8.14
C THR A 160 -7.92 -10.49 6.98
N GLN A 161 -8.54 -9.31 7.05
CA GLN A 161 -8.33 -8.25 6.05
C GLN A 161 -6.86 -7.87 5.93
N PHE A 162 -6.21 -7.66 7.06
CA PHE A 162 -4.82 -7.24 7.09
C PHE A 162 -3.89 -8.27 6.47
N ILE A 163 -4.04 -9.53 6.88
CA ILE A 163 -3.24 -10.65 6.39
C ILE A 163 -3.45 -10.83 4.89
N LEU A 164 -4.69 -10.66 4.41
CA LEU A 164 -4.97 -10.72 2.98
C LEU A 164 -4.25 -9.60 2.22
N ILE A 165 -4.34 -8.35 2.69
CA ILE A 165 -3.69 -7.21 2.03
C ILE A 165 -2.16 -7.35 2.08
N SER A 166 -1.59 -7.53 3.27
CA SER A 166 -0.15 -7.70 3.47
C SER A 166 0.39 -8.92 2.72
N GLY A 167 -0.33 -10.04 2.74
CA GLY A 167 0.01 -11.25 1.98
C GLY A 167 0.09 -10.99 0.49
N THR A 168 -0.86 -10.26 -0.10
CA THR A 168 -0.79 -9.89 -1.53
C THR A 168 0.45 -9.07 -1.84
N PHE A 169 0.78 -8.06 -1.02
CA PHE A 169 2.01 -7.28 -1.22
C PHE A 169 3.26 -8.15 -1.10
N VAL A 170 3.37 -8.98 -0.06
CA VAL A 170 4.54 -9.85 0.13
C VAL A 170 4.67 -10.85 -1.01
N ILE A 171 3.60 -11.55 -1.40
CA ILE A 171 3.66 -12.60 -2.44
C ILE A 171 4.07 -12.02 -3.79
N PHE A 172 3.50 -10.89 -4.19
CA PHE A 172 3.70 -10.36 -5.55
C PHE A 172 4.88 -9.39 -5.67
N TYR A 173 5.30 -8.73 -4.58
CA TYR A 173 6.36 -7.71 -4.63
C TYR A 173 7.70 -8.16 -4.03
N LEU A 174 7.70 -9.10 -3.07
CA LEU A 174 8.94 -9.62 -2.48
C LEU A 174 9.88 -10.23 -3.53
N PRO A 175 9.44 -11.06 -4.49
CA PRO A 175 10.34 -11.67 -5.48
C PRO A 175 11.09 -10.62 -6.31
N TYR A 176 10.38 -9.58 -6.75
CA TYR A 176 10.96 -8.44 -7.47
C TYR A 176 12.03 -7.75 -6.60
N THR A 177 11.70 -7.44 -5.35
CA THR A 177 12.61 -6.74 -4.44
C THR A 177 13.86 -7.57 -4.12
N VAL A 178 13.71 -8.88 -3.93
CA VAL A 178 14.84 -9.80 -3.69
C VAL A 178 15.79 -9.82 -4.87
N ILE A 179 15.29 -9.85 -6.11
CA ILE A 179 16.14 -9.80 -7.31
C ILE A 179 16.97 -8.51 -7.34
N TYR A 180 16.35 -7.35 -7.15
CA TYR A 180 17.07 -6.07 -7.13
C TYR A 180 18.05 -5.96 -5.97
N PHE A 181 17.70 -6.47 -4.79
CA PHE A 181 18.59 -6.52 -3.64
C PHE A 181 19.84 -7.36 -3.93
N VAL A 182 19.67 -8.56 -4.48
CA VAL A 182 20.80 -9.44 -4.84
C VAL A 182 21.67 -8.83 -5.94
N LYS A 183 21.06 -8.18 -6.94
CA LYS A 183 21.81 -7.42 -7.95
C LYS A 183 22.66 -6.31 -7.32
N ALA A 184 22.11 -5.58 -6.34
CA ALA A 184 22.84 -4.53 -5.64
C ALA A 184 24.00 -5.04 -4.77
N LEU A 185 24.03 -6.33 -4.42
CA LEU A 185 25.15 -6.99 -3.76
C LEU A 185 26.28 -7.41 -4.72
N GLY A 186 26.17 -7.10 -6.02
CA GLY A 186 27.19 -7.37 -7.02
C GLY A 186 26.86 -8.50 -7.99
N PHE A 187 25.72 -9.19 -7.82
CA PHE A 187 25.29 -10.26 -8.71
C PHE A 187 24.40 -9.73 -9.85
N SER A 188 24.98 -8.94 -10.75
CA SER A 188 24.25 -8.17 -11.78
C SER A 188 23.37 -9.02 -12.72
N SER A 189 23.75 -10.28 -12.98
CA SER A 189 23.01 -11.21 -13.84
C SER A 189 21.85 -11.93 -13.14
N PHE A 190 21.76 -11.84 -11.81
CA PHE A 190 20.78 -12.60 -11.03
C PHE A 190 19.35 -12.23 -11.43
N GLY A 191 18.56 -13.23 -11.81
CA GLY A 191 17.14 -13.05 -12.10
C GLY A 191 16.81 -12.33 -13.41
N ASN A 192 17.77 -12.04 -14.29
CA ASN A 192 17.51 -11.35 -15.57
C ASN A 192 16.47 -12.07 -16.45
N ASN A 193 16.48 -13.41 -16.44
CA ASN A 193 15.54 -14.20 -17.24
C ASN A 193 14.12 -14.25 -16.64
N VAL A 194 13.96 -13.92 -15.35
CA VAL A 194 12.67 -14.05 -14.65
C VAL A 194 12.05 -12.71 -14.25
N ILE A 195 12.84 -11.64 -14.18
CA ILE A 195 12.38 -10.31 -13.76
C ILE A 195 11.24 -9.78 -14.64
N ILE A 196 11.25 -10.10 -15.93
CA ILE A 196 10.22 -9.71 -16.89
C ILE A 196 8.83 -10.26 -16.51
N TYR A 197 8.76 -11.40 -15.83
CA TYR A 197 7.50 -11.98 -15.34
C TYR A 197 7.06 -11.36 -14.02
N PHE A 198 8.01 -10.95 -13.16
CA PHE A 198 7.69 -10.37 -11.85
C PHE A 198 7.27 -8.90 -11.91
N VAL A 199 7.81 -8.11 -12.86
CA VAL A 199 7.45 -6.69 -13.02
C VAL A 199 5.94 -6.49 -13.18
N PRO A 200 5.24 -7.18 -14.09
CA PRO A 200 3.77 -7.13 -14.18
C PRO A 200 3.06 -7.47 -12.87
N LEU A 201 3.53 -8.52 -12.19
CA LEU A 201 2.93 -9.04 -10.96
C LEU A 201 2.97 -8.02 -9.82
N THR A 202 3.96 -7.12 -9.81
CA THR A 202 4.00 -6.03 -8.82
C THR A 202 2.73 -5.18 -8.84
N ASN A 203 1.94 -5.15 -9.91
CA ASN A 203 0.72 -4.33 -9.98
C ASN A 203 -0.53 -5.01 -9.38
N VAL A 204 -0.47 -6.32 -9.12
CA VAL A 204 -1.60 -7.09 -8.58
C VAL A 204 -2.12 -6.55 -7.23
N PRO A 205 -1.27 -6.14 -6.26
CA PRO A 205 -1.74 -5.54 -5.00
C PRO A 205 -2.64 -4.32 -5.20
N PHE A 206 -2.34 -3.43 -6.16
CA PHE A 206 -3.18 -2.26 -6.45
C PHE A 206 -4.56 -2.65 -6.97
N MET A 207 -4.61 -3.65 -7.84
CA MET A 207 -5.89 -4.17 -8.34
C MET A 207 -6.68 -4.87 -7.24
N ALA A 208 -6.01 -5.60 -6.35
CA ALA A 208 -6.64 -6.37 -5.27
C ALA A 208 -7.16 -5.50 -4.11
N LEU A 209 -6.52 -4.36 -3.84
CA LEU A 209 -6.80 -3.47 -2.69
C LEU A 209 -8.28 -3.03 -2.60
N PRO A 210 -8.92 -2.51 -3.67
CA PRO A 210 -10.33 -2.15 -3.64
C PRO A 210 -11.24 -3.33 -3.27
N TYR A 211 -11.01 -4.51 -3.85
CA TYR A 211 -11.80 -5.70 -3.57
C TYR A 211 -11.60 -6.18 -2.13
N ALA A 212 -10.35 -6.22 -1.66
CA ALA A 212 -10.04 -6.55 -0.28
C ALA A 212 -10.76 -5.61 0.69
N THR A 213 -10.81 -4.31 0.39
CA THR A 213 -11.48 -3.29 1.21
C THR A 213 -13.00 -3.46 1.23
N ILE A 214 -13.63 -3.70 0.07
CA ILE A 214 -15.08 -3.91 -0.04
C ILE A 214 -15.53 -5.17 0.71
N ILE A 215 -14.76 -6.26 0.63
CA ILE A 215 -15.09 -7.53 1.29
C ILE A 215 -15.05 -7.39 2.82
N THR A 216 -14.20 -6.51 3.33
CA THR A 216 -13.79 -6.51 4.73
C THR A 216 -14.40 -5.40 5.57
N LEU A 217 -14.86 -4.29 4.96
CA LEU A 217 -15.64 -3.26 5.65
C LEU A 217 -17.15 -3.52 5.50
N PRO A 218 -17.81 -4.18 6.46
CA PRO A 218 -19.23 -4.50 6.36
C PRO A 218 -20.13 -3.27 6.20
N GLY A 219 -19.78 -2.16 6.88
CA GLY A 219 -20.54 -0.90 6.76
C GLY A 219 -20.30 -0.17 5.44
N LEU A 220 -19.18 -0.41 4.75
CA LEU A 220 -18.92 0.19 3.44
C LEU A 220 -19.83 -0.42 2.37
N LYS A 221 -20.02 -1.75 2.39
CA LYS A 221 -20.92 -2.45 1.48
C LYS A 221 -22.37 -1.97 1.63
N GLU A 222 -22.84 -1.78 2.86
CA GLU A 222 -24.18 -1.24 3.14
C GLU A 222 -24.33 0.21 2.64
N LYS A 223 -23.34 1.06 2.89
CA LYS A 223 -23.33 2.45 2.39
C LYS A 223 -23.27 2.52 0.86
N LEU A 224 -22.42 1.72 0.20
CA LEU A 224 -22.38 1.64 -1.26
C LEU A 224 -23.71 1.15 -1.83
N ARG A 225 -24.32 0.14 -1.21
CA ARG A 225 -25.63 -0.35 -1.63
C ARG A 225 -26.72 0.72 -1.49
N ALA A 226 -26.66 1.55 -0.44
CA ALA A 226 -27.57 2.67 -0.26
C ALA A 226 -27.33 3.84 -1.24
N LEU A 227 -26.11 3.98 -1.77
CA LEU A 227 -25.81 4.96 -2.83
C LEU A 227 -26.26 4.47 -4.20
N ILE A 228 -26.08 3.18 -4.50
CA ILE A 228 -26.47 2.58 -5.78
C ILE A 228 -27.98 2.40 -5.86
N ILE A 229 -28.58 1.87 -4.79
CA ILE A 229 -30.02 1.82 -4.63
C ILE A 229 -30.40 3.14 -3.99
N CYS A 230 -30.61 4.19 -4.79
CA CYS A 230 -31.21 5.45 -4.37
C CYS A 230 -32.60 5.17 -3.77
N LYS A 231 -32.64 4.64 -2.54
CA LYS A 231 -33.89 4.45 -1.83
C LYS A 231 -34.40 5.86 -1.51
N PRO A 232 -35.60 6.24 -1.96
CA PRO A 232 -36.19 7.48 -1.51
C PRO A 232 -36.19 7.47 0.01
N LYS A 233 -35.65 8.54 0.62
CA LYS A 233 -35.75 8.75 2.07
C LYS A 233 -37.24 8.69 2.42
N GLN A 234 -37.69 7.57 2.95
CA GLN A 234 -38.99 7.53 3.61
C GLN A 234 -38.83 8.37 4.87
N ASN A 235 -39.39 9.59 4.84
CA ASN A 235 -39.54 10.41 6.01
C ASN A 235 -40.46 9.66 6.97
N ILE A 236 -39.88 8.92 7.91
CA ILE A 236 -40.61 8.32 9.01
C ILE A 236 -41.03 9.49 9.91
N ILE A 237 -42.27 9.94 9.76
CA ILE A 237 -42.91 10.87 10.68
C ILE A 237 -43.05 10.12 12.01
N ARG A 238 -42.23 10.48 13.01
CA ARG A 238 -42.41 9.94 14.36
C ARG A 238 -43.61 10.66 15.00
N PRO A 239 -44.60 9.94 15.53
CA PRO A 239 -45.69 10.58 16.26
C PRO A 239 -45.12 11.28 17.50
N VAL A 240 -45.52 12.53 17.70
CA VAL A 240 -45.23 13.28 18.92
C VAL A 240 -46.08 12.66 20.02
N VAL A 241 -45.45 11.97 20.96
CA VAL A 241 -46.13 11.49 22.17
C VAL A 241 -46.34 12.70 23.08
N VAL A 242 -47.56 13.24 23.08
CA VAL A 242 -47.98 14.24 24.06
C VAL A 242 -48.17 13.51 25.39
N LYS A 243 -47.37 13.87 26.40
CA LYS A 243 -47.60 13.42 27.78
C LYS A 243 -48.67 14.32 28.39
N ASN A 244 -49.80 13.73 28.76
CA ASN A 244 -50.80 14.34 29.64
C ASN A 244 -50.38 14.16 31.11
#